data_AF-A0A2G9U7F6-F1
#
_entry.id   AF-A0A2G9U7F6-F1
#
_cell.length_a   1.000
_cell.length_b   1.000
_cell.length_c   1.000
_cell.angle_alpha   90.00
_cell.angle_beta   90.00
_cell.angle_gamma   90.00
#
_symmetry.space_group_name_H-M   'P 1'
#
loop_
_entity.id
_entity.type
_entity.pdbx_description
1 polymer ?
#
loop_
_entity_poly.entity_id
_entity_poly.type
_entity_poly.pdbx_seq_one_letter_code
_entity_poly.pdbx_strand_id
1 'polypeptide(L)'
;MITPLAPATENISGNTLDSTEKCKMVVHRRGCEHNSSVPHMQIPDTHRCMLQQAEVEKQFEEDKLKEALRQKQRWEKWQMEFVESQQRAREFKAYWERRRQDDTDLWRDKDFADAVYKMSRAGYKGEYGHHEVPEEDKIYMEALHKQVTVGDYDGNESLKCAGEWKKLAGKSKIDAQREYIHHTNKMLTRYGWNPPDRRF
;
A
#
# COMPACT_ATOMS: atom_id res chain seq x y z
N MET A 1 3.07 -9.16 26.58
CA MET A 1 3.41 -10.16 25.54
C MET A 1 2.21 -11.07 25.40
N ILE A 2 1.40 -10.91 24.35
CA ILE A 2 0.26 -11.79 24.07
C ILE A 2 0.29 -12.07 22.56
N THR A 3 0.54 -13.33 22.24
CA THR A 3 0.53 -13.95 20.90
C THR A 3 -0.89 -13.97 20.32
N PRO A 4 -1.08 -13.79 19.00
CA PRO A 4 -2.38 -14.04 18.35
C PRO A 4 -2.48 -15.51 17.92
N LEU A 5 -3.58 -16.17 18.28
CA LEU A 5 -3.99 -17.45 17.68
C LEU A 5 -4.67 -17.19 16.31
N ALA A 6 -4.32 -18.01 15.33
CA ALA A 6 -4.85 -18.01 13.97
C ALA A 6 -6.34 -18.45 13.90
N PRO A 7 -7.09 -18.07 12.84
CA PRO A 7 -8.44 -18.55 12.61
C PRO A 7 -8.45 -19.91 11.88
N ALA A 8 -9.30 -20.82 12.36
CA ALA A 8 -9.61 -22.08 11.70
C ALA A 8 -10.53 -21.85 10.49
N THR A 9 -10.14 -22.45 9.36
CA THR A 9 -10.91 -22.62 8.13
C THR A 9 -11.90 -23.76 8.28
N GLU A 10 -13.19 -23.56 7.98
CA GLU A 10 -14.06 -24.67 7.56
C GLU A 10 -15.05 -24.26 6.46
N ASN A 11 -15.33 -25.27 5.64
CA ASN A 11 -15.77 -25.24 4.26
C ASN A 11 -17.29 -25.29 4.08
N ILE A 12 -17.65 -24.92 2.86
CA ILE A 12 -18.94 -25.00 2.18
C ILE A 12 -19.44 -26.44 2.00
N SER A 13 -20.73 -26.68 2.21
CA SER A 13 -21.68 -27.55 1.47
C SER A 13 -22.97 -27.65 2.31
N GLY A 14 -24.21 -27.76 1.84
CA GLY A 14 -24.81 -28.06 0.55
C GLY A 14 -26.10 -28.86 0.83
N ASN A 15 -27.24 -28.38 0.33
CA ASN A 15 -28.52 -29.07 0.08
C ASN A 15 -29.30 -29.72 1.25
N THR A 16 -30.61 -29.43 1.36
CA THR A 16 -31.69 -30.27 0.78
C THR A 16 -33.08 -29.74 1.18
N LEU A 17 -33.99 -29.74 0.21
CA LEU A 17 -35.44 -29.63 0.34
C LEU A 17 -36.01 -31.03 0.62
N ASP A 18 -36.95 -31.15 1.56
CA ASP A 18 -37.93 -32.25 1.62
C ASP A 18 -39.11 -31.76 2.48
N SER A 19 -40.28 -31.47 1.91
CA SER A 19 -41.38 -32.40 1.62
C SER A 19 -42.01 -33.01 2.89
N THR A 20 -43.23 -32.57 3.20
CA THR A 20 -44.15 -33.32 4.07
C THR A 20 -45.53 -33.30 3.47
N GLU A 21 -45.89 -34.42 2.86
CA GLU A 21 -47.24 -34.79 2.46
C GLU A 21 -48.10 -35.22 3.67
N LYS A 22 -49.36 -34.81 3.60
CA LYS A 22 -50.60 -35.55 3.94
C LYS A 22 -50.59 -36.59 5.07
N CYS A 23 -51.49 -36.38 6.02
CA CYS A 23 -52.36 -37.44 6.53
C CYS A 23 -53.82 -36.99 6.53
N LYS A 24 -54.61 -37.59 5.63
CA LYS A 24 -56.07 -37.52 5.62
C LYS A 24 -56.59 -38.51 6.66
N MET A 25 -57.31 -38.03 7.67
CA MET A 25 -58.16 -38.86 8.52
C MET A 25 -59.62 -38.52 8.22
N VAL A 26 -60.27 -39.43 7.49
CA VAL A 26 -61.72 -39.45 7.29
C VAL A 26 -62.35 -40.05 8.54
N VAL A 27 -63.24 -39.32 9.21
CA VAL A 27 -64.18 -39.90 10.18
C VAL A 27 -65.58 -39.39 9.85
N HIS A 28 -66.41 -40.30 9.34
CA HIS A 28 -67.86 -40.15 9.33
C HIS A 28 -68.39 -40.23 10.76
N ARG A 29 -69.14 -39.23 11.22
CA ARG A 29 -70.12 -39.41 12.29
C ARG A 29 -71.41 -38.64 12.00
N ARG A 30 -72.49 -39.33 12.33
CA ARG A 30 -73.89 -39.10 12.02
C ARG A 30 -74.41 -37.82 12.65
N GLY A 31 -75.41 -37.24 12.01
CA GLY A 31 -76.18 -36.12 12.55
C GLY A 31 -76.83 -36.46 13.90
N CYS A 32 -76.78 -35.48 14.79
CA CYS A 32 -77.75 -35.23 15.84
C CYS A 32 -77.86 -33.72 15.95
N GLU A 33 -78.95 -33.17 15.42
CA GLU A 33 -79.40 -31.82 15.75
C GLU A 33 -79.75 -31.80 17.24
N HIS A 34 -78.92 -31.13 18.04
CA HIS A 34 -79.27 -30.72 19.39
C HIS A 34 -78.90 -29.25 19.52
N ASN A 35 -79.93 -28.40 19.41
CA ASN A 35 -79.93 -27.03 19.88
C ASN A 35 -79.57 -27.04 21.38
N SER A 36 -78.29 -26.81 21.68
CA SER A 36 -77.83 -26.38 22.99
C SER A 36 -77.21 -25.01 22.81
N SER A 37 -77.91 -23.99 23.30
CA SER A 37 -77.37 -22.64 23.38
C SER A 37 -76.18 -22.67 24.32
N VAL A 38 -74.98 -22.81 23.76
CA VAL A 38 -73.74 -22.59 24.51
C VAL A 38 -73.75 -21.11 24.92
N PRO A 39 -73.72 -20.79 26.22
CA PRO A 39 -73.62 -19.39 26.62
C PRO A 39 -72.30 -18.85 26.06
N HIS A 40 -72.40 -17.74 25.33
CA HIS A 40 -71.25 -16.94 24.92
C HIS A 40 -70.49 -16.56 26.19
N MET A 41 -69.46 -17.34 26.56
CA MET A 41 -68.48 -16.93 27.57
C MET A 41 -67.77 -15.71 27.00
N GLN A 42 -68.31 -14.54 27.33
CA GLN A 42 -67.61 -13.28 27.20
C GLN A 42 -66.35 -13.40 28.04
N ILE A 43 -65.20 -13.55 27.38
CA ILE A 43 -63.91 -13.33 28.04
C ILE A 43 -64.01 -11.91 28.61
N PRO A 44 -63.92 -11.72 29.94
CA PRO A 44 -64.11 -10.41 30.53
C PRO A 44 -63.12 -9.44 29.88
N ASP A 45 -63.57 -8.23 29.53
CA ASP A 45 -62.79 -7.24 28.77
C ASP A 45 -61.40 -6.96 29.37
N THR A 46 -61.25 -7.19 30.67
CA THR A 46 -59.99 -7.16 31.41
C THR A 46 -58.96 -8.18 30.90
N HIS A 47 -59.36 -9.41 30.57
CA HIS A 47 -58.46 -10.44 30.04
C HIS A 47 -57.98 -10.13 28.61
N ARG A 48 -58.84 -9.53 27.79
CA ARG A 48 -58.46 -9.08 26.43
C ARG A 48 -57.49 -7.90 26.49
N CYS A 49 -57.70 -6.97 27.41
CA CYS A 49 -56.81 -5.82 27.64
C CYS A 49 -55.41 -6.27 28.11
N MET A 50 -55.34 -7.21 29.05
CA MET A 50 -54.07 -7.76 29.55
C MET A 50 -53.29 -8.52 28.46
N LEU A 51 -53.97 -9.26 27.58
CA LEU A 51 -53.33 -9.94 26.44
C LEU A 51 -52.77 -8.96 25.41
N GLN A 52 -53.47 -7.85 25.13
CA GLN A 52 -52.98 -6.80 24.25
C GLN A 52 -51.76 -6.07 24.85
N GLN A 53 -51.76 -5.83 26.17
CA GLN A 53 -50.61 -5.25 26.86
C GLN A 53 -49.39 -6.17 26.78
N ALA A 54 -49.55 -7.47 27.04
CA ALA A 54 -48.46 -8.44 26.95
C ALA A 54 -47.88 -8.55 25.53
N GLU A 55 -48.72 -8.43 24.49
CA GLU A 55 -48.25 -8.49 23.10
C GLU A 55 -47.52 -7.21 22.67
N VAL A 56 -47.96 -6.04 23.16
CA VAL A 56 -47.24 -4.77 22.98
C VAL A 56 -45.91 -4.75 23.73
N GLU A 57 -45.86 -5.29 24.96
CA GLU A 57 -44.63 -5.44 25.74
C GLU A 57 -43.63 -6.35 25.02
N LYS A 58 -44.08 -7.49 24.50
CA LYS A 58 -43.24 -8.40 23.73
C LYS A 58 -42.69 -7.74 22.46
N GLN A 59 -43.52 -7.02 21.71
CA GLN A 59 -43.08 -6.27 20.52
C GLN A 59 -42.05 -5.19 20.88
N PHE A 60 -42.26 -4.48 21.99
CA PHE A 60 -41.32 -3.47 22.47
C PHE A 60 -39.96 -4.08 22.85
N GLU A 61 -39.95 -5.23 23.53
CA GLU A 61 -38.72 -5.96 23.86
C GLU A 61 -37.99 -6.47 22.61
N GLU A 62 -38.73 -7.04 21.65
CA GLU A 62 -38.18 -7.48 20.37
C GLU A 62 -37.55 -6.32 19.60
N ASP A 63 -38.19 -5.16 19.58
CA ASP A 63 -37.68 -3.99 18.86
C ASP A 63 -36.46 -3.37 19.56
N LYS A 64 -36.43 -3.36 20.90
CA LYS A 64 -35.25 -2.99 21.68
C LYS A 64 -34.06 -3.91 21.40
N LEU A 65 -34.30 -5.22 21.32
CA LEU A 65 -33.25 -6.19 20.96
C LEU A 65 -32.75 -5.98 19.53
N LYS A 66 -33.64 -5.77 18.56
CA LYS A 66 -33.26 -5.46 17.17
C LYS A 66 -32.46 -4.16 17.07
N GLU A 67 -32.79 -3.15 17.87
CA GLU A 67 -32.05 -1.89 17.90
C GLU A 67 -30.64 -2.07 18.51
N ALA A 68 -30.54 -2.78 19.63
CA ALA A 68 -29.25 -3.11 20.26
C ALA A 68 -28.34 -3.92 19.32
N LEU A 69 -28.89 -4.92 18.61
CA LEU A 69 -28.15 -5.71 17.63
C LEU A 69 -27.65 -4.84 16.47
N ARG A 70 -28.48 -3.92 15.96
CA ARG A 70 -28.07 -2.98 14.91
C ARG A 70 -26.96 -2.04 15.37
N GLN A 71 -27.02 -1.55 16.60
CA GLN A 71 -25.96 -0.71 17.16
C GLN A 71 -24.65 -1.48 17.32
N LYS A 72 -24.72 -2.72 17.81
CA LYS A 72 -23.56 -3.62 17.91
C LYS A 72 -22.91 -3.87 16.56
N GLN A 73 -23.70 -4.22 15.54
CA GLN A 73 -23.21 -4.43 14.18
C GLN A 73 -22.56 -3.18 13.58
N ARG A 74 -23.15 -2.00 13.79
CA ARG A 74 -22.55 -0.73 13.34
C ARG A 74 -21.22 -0.46 14.02
N TRP A 75 -21.15 -0.70 15.33
CA TRP A 75 -19.92 -0.53 16.10
C TRP A 75 -18.81 -1.48 15.62
N GLU A 76 -19.13 -2.77 15.43
CA GLU A 76 -18.20 -3.77 14.91
C GLU A 76 -17.71 -3.41 13.50
N LYS A 77 -18.62 -2.95 12.62
CA LYS A 77 -18.25 -2.48 11.29
C LYS A 77 -17.31 -1.26 11.35
N TRP A 78 -17.62 -0.30 12.21
CA TRP A 78 -16.78 0.89 12.39
C TRP A 78 -15.38 0.53 12.89
N GLN A 79 -15.25 -0.42 13.83
CA GLN A 79 -13.96 -0.90 14.32
C GLN A 79 -13.12 -1.50 13.18
N MET A 80 -13.74 -2.33 12.33
CA MET A 80 -13.08 -2.91 11.15
C MET A 80 -12.60 -1.83 10.18
N GLU A 81 -13.49 -0.91 9.80
CA GLU A 81 -13.17 0.20 8.89
C GLU A 81 -12.06 1.10 9.47
N PHE A 82 -12.07 1.34 10.78
CA PHE A 82 -11.04 2.12 11.45
C PHE A 82 -9.67 1.45 11.35
N VAL A 83 -9.57 0.15 11.62
CA VAL A 83 -8.31 -0.60 11.49
C VAL A 83 -7.83 -0.62 10.04
N GLU A 84 -8.74 -0.87 9.08
CA GLU A 84 -8.41 -0.85 7.66
C GLU A 84 -7.91 0.54 7.21
N SER A 85 -8.54 1.61 7.69
CA SER A 85 -8.10 2.98 7.39
C SER A 85 -6.69 3.27 7.90
N GLN A 86 -6.32 2.74 9.08
CA GLN A 86 -4.96 2.86 9.60
C GLN A 86 -3.95 2.09 8.76
N GLN A 87 -4.32 0.89 8.29
CA GLN A 87 -3.46 0.10 7.40
C GLN A 87 -3.26 0.82 6.05
N ARG A 88 -4.33 1.30 5.42
CA ARG A 88 -4.26 2.09 4.19
C ARG A 88 -3.42 3.36 4.35
N ALA A 89 -3.53 4.05 5.50
CA ALA A 89 -2.70 5.22 5.78
C ALA A 89 -1.21 4.87 5.87
N ARG A 90 -0.86 3.72 6.45
CA ARG A 90 0.53 3.23 6.50
C ARG A 90 1.04 2.86 5.11
N GLU A 91 0.24 2.15 4.32
CA GLU A 91 0.57 1.79 2.94
C GLU A 91 0.77 3.04 2.07
N PHE A 92 -0.13 4.02 2.19
CA PHE A 92 -0.03 5.28 1.48
C PHE A 92 1.23 6.06 1.85
N LYS A 93 1.54 6.14 3.15
CA LYS A 93 2.79 6.75 3.62
C LYS A 93 4.02 6.04 3.04
N ALA A 94 4.07 4.71 3.10
CA ALA A 94 5.18 3.92 2.57
C ALA A 94 5.32 4.05 1.03
N TYR A 95 4.20 4.15 0.31
CA TYR A 95 4.20 4.42 -1.13
C TYR A 95 4.83 5.78 -1.44
N TRP A 96 4.40 6.84 -0.77
CA TRP A 96 4.92 8.19 -1.00
C TRP A 96 6.36 8.35 -0.55
N GLU A 97 6.80 7.67 0.51
CA GLU A 97 8.20 7.67 0.94
C GLU A 97 9.10 7.01 -0.10
N ARG A 98 8.72 5.84 -0.64
CA ARG A 98 9.46 5.21 -1.75
C ARG A 98 9.52 6.12 -2.97
N ARG A 99 8.38 6.67 -3.37
CA ARG A 99 8.33 7.54 -4.55
C ARG A 99 9.13 8.82 -4.39
N ARG A 100 9.15 9.40 -3.20
CA ARG A 100 10.01 10.55 -2.89
C ARG A 100 11.48 10.18 -2.99
N GLN A 101 11.86 8.98 -2.53
CA GLN A 101 13.22 8.48 -2.67
C GLN A 101 13.59 8.27 -4.15
N ASP A 102 12.71 7.61 -4.91
CA ASP A 102 12.89 7.37 -6.35
C ASP A 102 13.00 8.68 -7.13
N ASP A 103 12.13 9.66 -6.89
CA ASP A 103 12.18 10.98 -7.55
C ASP A 103 13.47 11.74 -7.17
N THR A 104 13.95 11.57 -5.93
CA THR A 104 15.18 12.19 -5.44
C THR A 104 16.43 11.58 -6.08
N ASP A 105 16.43 10.27 -6.37
CA ASP A 105 17.58 9.55 -6.91
C ASP A 105 17.57 9.47 -8.45
N LEU A 106 16.40 9.39 -9.09
CA LEU A 106 16.26 9.34 -10.55
C LEU A 106 16.75 10.63 -11.23
N TRP A 107 16.45 11.78 -10.64
CA TRP A 107 16.95 13.05 -11.18
C TRP A 107 18.49 13.13 -11.08
N ARG A 108 19.09 12.57 -10.02
CA ARG A 108 20.55 12.57 -9.84
C ARG A 108 21.28 11.69 -10.84
N ASP A 109 20.72 10.52 -11.18
CA ASP A 109 21.30 9.66 -12.21
C ASP A 109 21.31 10.34 -13.59
N LYS A 110 20.26 11.12 -13.91
CA LYS A 110 20.22 11.93 -15.13
C LYS A 110 21.29 13.02 -15.14
N ASP A 111 21.41 13.78 -14.06
CA ASP A 111 22.40 14.87 -13.96
C ASP A 111 23.83 14.32 -13.95
N PHE A 112 24.05 13.15 -13.35
CA PHE A 112 25.31 12.44 -13.40
C PHE A 112 25.65 12.01 -14.84
N ALA A 113 24.71 11.41 -15.57
CA ALA A 113 24.93 11.02 -16.96
C ALA A 113 25.25 12.24 -17.86
N ASP A 114 24.55 13.35 -17.68
CA ASP A 114 24.85 14.61 -18.38
C ASP A 114 26.23 15.17 -18.00
N ALA A 115 26.63 15.09 -16.73
CA ALA A 115 27.96 15.48 -16.29
C ALA A 115 29.05 14.58 -16.89
N VAL A 116 28.85 13.26 -16.94
CA VAL A 116 29.78 12.31 -17.60
C VAL A 116 29.92 12.66 -19.08
N TYR A 117 28.81 12.92 -19.75
CA TYR A 117 28.81 13.32 -21.15
C TYR A 117 29.58 14.62 -21.37
N LYS A 118 29.34 15.65 -20.55
CA LYS A 118 30.06 16.93 -20.64
C LYS A 118 31.55 16.77 -20.35
N MET A 119 31.90 16.01 -19.31
CA MET A 119 33.28 15.78 -18.89
C MET A 119 34.09 15.04 -19.97
N SER A 120 33.46 14.12 -20.71
CA SER A 120 34.12 13.42 -21.83
C SER A 120 34.59 14.36 -22.96
N ARG A 121 33.99 15.55 -23.04
CA ARG A 121 34.33 16.63 -23.97
C ARG A 121 34.87 17.88 -23.27
N ALA A 122 35.30 17.72 -22.02
CA ALA A 122 35.95 18.79 -21.29
C ALA A 122 37.32 19.06 -21.92
N GLY A 123 37.63 20.34 -22.05
CA GLY A 123 38.80 20.82 -22.76
C GLY A 123 38.42 21.52 -24.06
N TYR A 124 38.89 22.75 -24.20
CA TYR A 124 38.67 23.57 -25.36
C TYR A 124 39.63 23.16 -26.49
N LYS A 125 39.07 22.88 -27.67
CA LYS A 125 39.84 22.71 -28.91
C LYS A 125 39.21 23.60 -29.97
N GLY A 126 39.82 24.75 -30.23
CA GLY A 126 39.32 25.72 -31.20
C GLY A 126 40.41 26.65 -31.73
N GLU A 127 40.01 27.63 -32.54
CA GLU A 127 40.94 28.54 -33.24
C GLU A 127 41.84 29.34 -32.28
N TYR A 128 41.32 29.65 -31.08
CA TYR A 128 42.03 30.41 -30.05
C TYR A 128 42.92 29.57 -29.12
N GLY A 129 43.14 28.29 -29.42
CA GLY A 129 44.07 27.42 -28.68
C GLY A 129 43.49 26.09 -28.23
N HIS A 130 44.34 25.29 -27.58
CA HIS A 130 43.99 23.99 -27.01
C HIS A 130 44.22 24.01 -25.51
N HIS A 131 43.13 23.89 -24.74
CA HIS A 131 43.19 23.73 -23.29
C HIS A 131 42.68 22.36 -22.93
N GLU A 132 43.59 21.47 -22.53
CA GLU A 132 43.21 20.14 -22.06
C GLU A 132 43.10 20.10 -20.54
N VAL A 133 42.18 19.28 -20.04
CA VAL A 133 42.09 18.99 -18.61
C VAL A 133 43.34 18.19 -18.18
N PRO A 134 44.00 18.54 -17.06
CA PRO A 134 45.15 17.83 -16.52
C PRO A 134 44.88 16.33 -16.33
N GLU A 135 45.92 15.49 -16.48
CA GLU A 135 45.77 14.04 -16.34
C GLU A 135 45.38 13.62 -14.92
N GLU A 136 45.89 14.31 -13.89
CA GLU A 136 45.53 14.07 -12.49
C GLU A 136 44.03 14.24 -12.23
N ASP A 137 43.45 15.34 -12.75
CA ASP A 137 42.01 15.60 -12.63
C ASP A 137 41.19 14.56 -13.41
N LYS A 138 41.67 14.10 -14.57
CA LYS A 138 41.02 13.02 -15.33
C LYS A 138 41.02 11.71 -14.54
N ILE A 139 42.14 11.35 -13.91
CA ILE A 139 42.29 10.14 -13.08
C ILE A 139 41.36 10.21 -11.87
N TYR A 140 41.27 11.37 -11.21
CA TYR A 140 40.36 11.57 -10.08
C TYR A 140 38.89 11.44 -10.49
N MET A 141 38.51 12.06 -11.62
CA MET A 141 37.16 11.95 -12.16
C MET A 141 36.83 10.50 -12.57
N GLU A 142 37.78 9.77 -13.15
CA GLU A 142 37.60 8.35 -13.46
C GLU A 142 37.42 7.50 -12.19
N ALA A 143 38.16 7.79 -11.12
CA ALA A 143 37.99 7.13 -9.82
C ALA A 143 36.58 7.38 -9.24
N LEU A 144 36.11 8.63 -9.27
CA LEU A 144 34.74 8.96 -8.84
C LEU A 144 33.68 8.26 -9.70
N HIS A 145 33.87 8.18 -11.01
CA HIS A 145 32.97 7.45 -11.90
C HIS A 145 32.92 5.95 -11.56
N LYS A 146 34.06 5.33 -11.24
CA LYS A 146 34.11 3.93 -10.78
C LYS A 146 33.40 3.75 -9.44
N GLN A 147 33.58 4.66 -8.49
CA GLN A 147 32.85 4.61 -7.22
C GLN A 147 31.33 4.70 -7.41
N VAL A 148 30.84 5.49 -8.38
CA VAL A 148 29.40 5.61 -8.67
C VAL A 148 28.83 4.37 -9.37
N THR A 149 29.60 3.76 -10.27
CA THR A 149 29.13 2.67 -11.15
C THR A 149 29.36 1.27 -10.59
N VAL A 150 30.53 1.05 -9.98
CA VAL A 150 30.96 -0.24 -9.43
C VAL A 150 30.81 -0.28 -7.91
N GLY A 151 30.98 0.86 -7.24
CA GLY A 151 31.02 0.95 -5.78
C GLY A 151 32.45 0.93 -5.25
N ASP A 152 32.65 0.32 -4.09
CA ASP A 152 33.97 0.25 -3.46
C ASP A 152 34.98 -0.51 -4.34
N TYR A 153 36.26 -0.19 -4.11
CA TYR A 153 37.38 -0.70 -4.89
C TYR A 153 37.42 -2.23 -4.91
N ASP A 154 37.51 -2.79 -6.12
CA ASP A 154 37.40 -4.22 -6.44
C ASP A 154 38.72 -5.01 -6.34
N GLY A 155 39.83 -4.35 -6.01
CA GLY A 155 41.15 -4.96 -5.98
C GLY A 155 41.93 -4.89 -7.29
N ASN A 156 41.38 -4.27 -8.35
CA ASN A 156 42.05 -4.20 -9.64
C ASN A 156 43.11 -3.09 -9.69
N GLU A 157 44.39 -3.47 -9.62
CA GLU A 157 45.52 -2.51 -9.61
C GLU A 157 45.97 -2.07 -11.01
N SER A 158 45.44 -2.67 -12.06
CA SER A 158 45.82 -2.33 -13.45
C SER A 158 45.26 -0.99 -13.93
N LEU A 159 44.28 -0.43 -13.21
CA LEU A 159 43.65 0.84 -13.57
C LEU A 159 44.52 2.02 -13.14
N LYS A 160 44.71 3.01 -14.02
CA LYS A 160 45.39 4.27 -13.69
C LYS A 160 44.74 4.99 -12.50
N CYS A 161 43.42 4.86 -12.35
CA CYS A 161 42.64 5.44 -11.27
C CYS A 161 42.58 4.61 -9.98
N ALA A 162 43.22 3.43 -9.92
CA ALA A 162 43.15 2.54 -8.76
C ALA A 162 43.63 3.22 -7.46
N GLY A 163 44.70 4.03 -7.54
CA GLY A 163 45.24 4.74 -6.39
C GLY A 163 44.27 5.74 -5.78
N GLU A 164 43.56 6.51 -6.62
CA GLU A 164 42.54 7.45 -6.17
C GLU A 164 41.24 6.75 -5.77
N TRP A 165 40.85 5.67 -6.47
CA TRP A 165 39.64 4.92 -6.16
C TRP A 165 39.73 4.22 -4.80
N LYS A 166 40.90 3.71 -4.42
CA LYS A 166 41.17 3.18 -3.07
C LYS A 166 40.90 4.22 -1.96
N LYS A 167 41.17 5.52 -2.20
CA LYS A 167 40.93 6.59 -1.22
C LYS A 167 39.45 6.94 -1.05
N LEU A 168 38.62 6.57 -2.03
CA LEU A 168 37.19 6.83 -2.04
C LEU A 168 36.37 5.70 -1.38
N ALA A 169 37.03 4.67 -0.84
CA ALA A 169 36.37 3.55 -0.18
C ALA A 169 35.45 4.00 0.96
N GLY A 170 34.24 3.44 1.02
CA GLY A 170 33.21 3.79 2.01
C GLY A 170 32.41 5.04 1.65
N LYS A 171 32.68 5.69 0.52
CA LYS A 171 31.88 6.82 0.03
C LYS A 171 30.59 6.32 -0.61
N SER A 172 29.46 6.93 -0.22
CA SER A 172 28.15 6.57 -0.78
C SER A 172 28.07 6.93 -2.28
N LYS A 173 27.27 6.17 -3.05
CA LYS A 173 27.01 6.46 -4.47
C LYS A 173 26.55 7.91 -4.67
N ILE A 174 25.64 8.39 -3.82
CA ILE A 174 25.05 9.73 -3.91
C ILE A 174 26.10 10.82 -3.67
N ASP A 175 26.97 10.64 -2.69
CA ASP A 175 28.02 11.62 -2.39
C ASP A 175 29.09 11.66 -3.49
N ALA A 176 29.44 10.49 -4.04
CA ALA A 176 30.34 10.40 -5.18
C ALA A 176 29.73 11.07 -6.44
N GLN A 177 28.43 10.91 -6.70
CA GLN A 177 27.73 11.61 -7.79
C GLN A 177 27.75 13.12 -7.62
N ARG A 178 27.44 13.62 -6.42
CA ARG A 178 27.46 15.06 -6.11
C ARG A 178 28.83 15.66 -6.33
N GLU A 179 29.87 14.97 -5.86
CA GLU A 179 31.23 15.42 -6.05
C GLU A 179 31.66 15.39 -7.52
N TYR A 180 31.29 14.35 -8.26
CA TYR A 180 31.55 14.24 -9.68
C TYR A 180 30.91 15.41 -10.46
N ILE A 181 29.64 15.72 -10.20
CA ILE A 181 28.95 16.84 -10.84
C ILE A 181 29.63 18.17 -10.47
N HIS A 182 29.99 18.35 -9.19
CA HIS A 182 30.67 19.55 -8.73
C HIS A 182 32.03 19.75 -9.40
N HIS A 183 32.87 18.71 -9.46
CA HIS A 183 34.16 18.77 -10.14
C HIS A 183 34.01 18.95 -11.64
N THR A 184 33.05 18.29 -12.28
CA THR A 184 32.75 18.50 -13.70
C THR A 184 32.48 19.98 -13.98
N ASN A 185 31.58 20.62 -13.24
CA ASN A 185 31.28 22.03 -13.43
C ASN A 185 32.52 22.93 -13.23
N LYS A 186 33.35 22.61 -12.24
CA LYS A 186 34.63 23.31 -12.01
C LYS A 186 35.59 23.16 -13.20
N MET A 187 35.69 21.96 -13.77
CA MET A 187 36.56 21.68 -14.94
C MET A 187 36.05 22.35 -16.21
N LEU A 188 34.75 22.28 -16.49
CA LEU A 188 34.15 22.95 -17.65
C LEU A 188 34.32 24.47 -17.57
N THR A 189 34.21 25.05 -16.38
CA THR A 189 34.42 26.49 -16.17
C THR A 189 35.88 26.90 -16.42
N ARG A 190 36.84 26.04 -16.06
CA ARG A 190 38.29 26.34 -16.17
C ARG A 190 38.86 26.07 -17.56
N TYR A 191 38.49 24.94 -18.16
CA TYR A 191 39.11 24.43 -19.38
C TYR A 191 38.19 24.51 -20.60
N GLY A 192 36.95 24.95 -20.41
CA GLY A 192 35.95 25.02 -21.45
C GLY A 192 35.31 23.67 -21.78
N TRP A 193 34.26 23.74 -22.60
CA TRP A 193 33.53 22.59 -23.08
C TRP A 193 33.34 22.70 -24.59
N ASN A 194 33.60 21.62 -25.32
CA ASN A 194 33.36 21.59 -26.76
C ASN A 194 31.98 21.00 -27.07
N PRO A 195 31.04 21.78 -27.63
CA PRO A 195 29.73 21.28 -27.99
C PRO A 195 29.81 20.19 -29.08
N PRO A 196 28.83 19.26 -29.14
CA PRO A 196 28.72 18.32 -30.25
C PRO A 196 28.63 19.05 -31.59
N ASP A 197 29.23 18.47 -32.63
CA ASP A 197 29.05 18.91 -34.01
C ASP A 197 27.56 18.92 -34.36
N ARG A 198 27.03 20.09 -34.73
CA ARG A 198 25.65 20.27 -35.21
C ARG A 198 25.50 19.90 -36.68
N ARG A 199 26.14 18.82 -37.15
CA ARG A 199 25.91 18.30 -38.50
C ARG A 199 24.77 17.32 -38.46
N PHE A 200 23.56 17.86 -38.49
CA PHE A 200 22.33 17.17 -38.88
C PHE A 200 21.63 18.02 -39.94
#